data_AF-A0A485CI21-F1
#
_entry.id   AF-A0A485CI21-F1
#
_cell.length_a   1.000
_cell.length_b   1.000
_cell.length_c   1.000
_cell.angle_alpha   90.00
_cell.angle_beta   90.00
_cell.angle_gamma   90.00
#
_symmetry.space_group_name_H-M   'P 1'
#
loop_
_entity.id
_entity.type
_entity.pdbx_description
1 polymer ?
#
loop_
_entity_poly.entity_id
_entity_poly.type
_entity_poly.pdbx_seq_one_letter_code
_entity_poly.pdbx_strand_id
1 'polypeptide(L)'
;MITTSRDVLETLGTDKQPSNVLVALGYASWEKGQLEQELLDNAWLTAPADQNILFKTPIADRWREAAKLIGIDIVTMPGVAGHA
;
A
#
# COMPACT_ATOMS: atom_id res chain seq x y z
N MET A 1 9.01 -0.78 -11.70
CA MET A 1 9.32 -2.17 -12.11
C MET A 1 9.23 -3.02 -10.86
N ILE A 2 8.45 -4.10 -10.87
CA ILE A 2 8.38 -5.07 -9.76
C ILE A 2 9.24 -6.26 -10.17
N THR A 3 10.08 -6.73 -9.27
CA THR A 3 10.97 -7.87 -9.51
C THR A 3 10.98 -8.76 -8.29
N THR A 4 10.91 -10.07 -8.53
CA THR A 4 11.09 -11.12 -7.52
C THR A 4 12.46 -11.79 -7.65
N SER A 5 13.32 -11.30 -8.56
CA SER A 5 14.64 -11.90 -8.76
C SER A 5 15.58 -11.56 -7.60
N ARG A 6 16.31 -12.58 -7.15
CA ARG A 6 17.33 -12.46 -6.12
C ARG A 6 18.48 -11.54 -6.55
N ASP A 7 18.73 -11.43 -7.86
CA ASP A 7 19.76 -10.56 -8.41
C ASP A 7 19.60 -9.09 -7.97
N VAL A 8 18.35 -8.62 -7.87
CA VAL A 8 18.08 -7.24 -7.46
C VAL A 8 18.33 -7.06 -5.97
N LEU A 9 18.08 -8.09 -5.16
CA LEU A 9 18.44 -8.09 -3.74
C LEU A 9 19.97 -8.05 -3.54
N GLU A 10 20.74 -8.73 -4.41
CA GLU A 10 22.20 -8.73 -4.36
C GLU A 10 22.83 -7.39 -4.76
N THR A 11 22.13 -6.59 -5.57
CA THR A 11 22.58 -5.22 -5.90
C THR A 11 22.34 -4.20 -4.79
N LEU A 12 21.52 -4.52 -3.78
CA LEU A 12 21.29 -3.64 -2.63
C LEU A 12 22.57 -3.53 -1.81
N GLY A 13 23.03 -2.30 -1.56
CA GLY A 13 24.31 -2.03 -0.89
C GLY A 13 25.51 -1.89 -1.84
N THR A 14 25.32 -1.97 -3.16
CA THR A 14 26.34 -1.68 -4.17
C THR A 14 26.09 -0.34 -4.85
N ASP A 15 27.08 0.17 -5.59
CA ASP A 15 26.93 1.40 -6.40
C ASP A 15 25.84 1.33 -7.48
N LYS A 16 25.36 0.11 -7.79
CA LYS A 16 24.26 -0.13 -8.74
C LYS A 16 22.88 -0.15 -8.09
N GLN A 17 22.78 0.14 -6.79
CA GLN A 17 21.52 0.14 -6.08
C GLN A 17 20.54 1.21 -6.63
N PRO A 18 19.27 0.87 -6.90
CA PRO A 18 18.25 1.85 -7.25
C PRO A 18 18.01 2.86 -6.12
N SER A 19 17.74 4.12 -6.47
CA SER A 19 17.53 5.18 -5.45
C SER A 19 16.33 4.92 -4.53
N ASN A 20 15.28 4.26 -5.04
CA ASN A 20 14.08 3.90 -4.28
C ASN A 20 13.86 2.39 -4.37
N VAL A 21 13.92 1.71 -3.23
CA VAL A 21 13.69 0.27 -3.13
C VAL A 21 12.67 0.01 -2.04
N LEU A 22 11.69 -0.84 -2.34
CA LEU A 22 10.75 -1.37 -1.36
C LEU A 22 10.84 -2.88 -1.40
N VAL A 23 11.26 -3.48 -0.28
CA VAL A 23 11.30 -4.93 -0.11
C VAL A 23 10.06 -5.35 0.67
N ALA A 24 9.26 -6.22 0.08
CA ALA A 24 8.10 -6.83 0.71
C ALA A 24 8.26 -8.35 0.73
N LEU A 25 7.94 -8.96 1.87
CA LEU A 25 7.94 -10.41 2.03
C LEU A 25 6.50 -10.90 2.06
N GLY A 26 6.15 -11.74 1.07
CA GLY A 26 4.77 -12.18 0.85
C GLY A 26 3.97 -11.20 -0.01
N TYR A 27 2.76 -11.61 -0.36
CA TYR A 27 1.82 -10.82 -1.14
C TYR A 27 0.41 -11.03 -0.57
N ALA A 28 -0.42 -9.99 -0.67
CA ALA A 28 -1.85 -10.14 -0.46
C ALA A 28 -2.46 -10.70 -1.76
N SER A 29 -3.28 -11.72 -1.62
CA SER A 29 -4.03 -12.33 -2.72
C SER A 29 -5.50 -12.33 -2.39
N TRP A 30 -6.32 -12.06 -3.38
CA TRP A 30 -7.77 -12.19 -3.28
C TRP A 30 -8.23 -13.36 -4.15
N GLU A 31 -9.22 -14.08 -3.65
CA GLU A 31 -9.96 -15.05 -4.47
C GLU A 31 -10.83 -14.32 -5.50
N LYS A 32 -11.29 -15.05 -6.52
CA LYS A 32 -12.10 -14.48 -7.59
C LYS A 32 -13.39 -13.86 -7.02
N GLY A 33 -13.56 -12.55 -7.21
CA GLY A 33 -14.75 -11.82 -6.74
C GLY A 33 -14.67 -11.36 -5.28
N GLN A 34 -13.65 -11.78 -4.52
CA GLN A 34 -13.52 -11.42 -3.11
C GLN A 34 -13.24 -9.93 -2.94
N LEU A 35 -12.28 -9.39 -3.70
CA LEU A 35 -11.92 -7.98 -3.61
C LEU A 35 -13.13 -7.09 -3.94
N GLU A 36 -13.90 -7.46 -4.96
CA GLU A 36 -15.09 -6.72 -5.38
C GLU A 36 -16.19 -6.77 -4.29
N GLN A 37 -16.41 -7.91 -3.65
CA GLN A 37 -17.36 -8.00 -2.53
C GLN A 37 -16.90 -7.18 -1.33
N GLU A 38 -15.63 -7.27 -0.95
CA GLU A 38 -15.09 -6.50 0.18
C GLU A 38 -15.14 -4.98 -0.10
N LEU A 39 -15.03 -4.57 -1.37
CA LEU A 39 -15.24 -3.18 -1.77
C LEU A 39 -16.71 -2.75 -1.60
N LEU A 40 -17.65 -3.61 -1.97
CA LEU A 40 -19.10 -3.36 -1.83
C LEU A 40 -19.53 -3.31 -0.35
N ASP A 41 -18.91 -4.16 0.48
CA ASP A 41 -19.14 -4.20 1.93
C ASP A 41 -18.42 -3.05 2.68
N ASN A 42 -17.82 -2.10 1.96
CA ASN A 42 -17.04 -0.98 2.52
C ASN A 42 -15.91 -1.43 3.46
N ALA A 43 -15.41 -2.66 3.30
CA ALA A 43 -14.28 -3.16 4.08
C ALA A 43 -12.94 -2.55 3.62
N TRP A 44 -12.86 -2.10 2.36
CA TRP A 44 -11.70 -1.41 1.81
C TRP A 44 -12.02 -0.03 1.26
N LEU A 45 -11.14 0.93 1.56
CA LEU A 45 -11.08 2.22 0.88
C LEU A 45 -10.06 2.16 -0.25
N THR A 46 -10.44 2.65 -1.43
CA THR A 46 -9.53 2.74 -2.58
C THR A 46 -9.04 4.17 -2.76
N ALA A 47 -7.75 4.33 -3.00
CA ALA A 47 -7.11 5.61 -3.29
C ALA A 47 -6.18 5.46 -4.51
N PRO A 48 -5.97 6.53 -5.30
CA PRO A 48 -5.03 6.47 -6.41
C PRO A 48 -3.61 6.19 -5.89
N ALA A 49 -2.87 5.35 -6.62
CA ALA A 49 -1.51 5.01 -6.24
C ALA A 49 -0.55 6.19 -6.49
N ASP A 50 0.11 6.67 -5.43
CA ASP A 50 1.10 7.75 -5.51
C ASP A 50 2.51 7.23 -5.15
N GLN A 51 3.48 7.47 -6.04
CA GLN A 51 4.87 7.03 -5.85
C GLN A 51 5.57 7.75 -4.69
N ASN A 52 5.20 8.99 -4.38
CA ASN A 52 5.74 9.71 -3.23
C ASN A 52 5.27 9.05 -1.94
N ILE A 53 4.00 8.64 -1.86
CA ILE A 53 3.50 7.89 -0.69
C ILE A 53 4.21 6.53 -0.57
N LEU A 54 4.42 5.85 -1.69
CA LEU A 54 5.04 4.52 -1.69
C LEU A 54 6.53 4.54 -1.32
N PHE A 55 7.31 5.53 -1.79
CA PHE A 55 8.77 5.54 -1.65
C PHE A 55 9.33 6.65 -0.75
N LYS A 56 8.70 7.82 -0.68
CA LYS A 56 9.22 8.98 0.08
C LYS A 56 8.56 9.15 1.44
N THR A 57 7.30 8.76 1.59
CA THR A 57 6.58 8.92 2.85
C THR A 57 6.97 7.83 3.87
N PRO A 58 7.25 8.19 5.13
CA PRO A 58 7.48 7.24 6.21
C PRO A 58 6.31 6.27 6.38
N ILE A 59 6.59 4.99 6.68
CA ILE A 59 5.57 3.92 6.73
C ILE A 59 4.37 4.30 7.61
N ALA A 60 4.63 4.89 8.79
CA ALA A 60 3.58 5.30 9.72
C ALA A 60 2.64 6.37 9.14
N ASP A 61 3.14 7.23 8.26
CA ASP A 61 2.37 8.30 7.65
C ASP A 61 1.71 7.90 6.33
N ARG A 62 2.13 6.80 5.69
CA ARG A 62 1.60 6.37 4.38
C ARG A 62 0.10 6.18 4.39
N TRP A 63 -0.43 5.55 5.45
CA TRP A 63 -1.86 5.35 5.62
C TRP A 63 -2.60 6.68 5.63
N ARG A 64 -2.13 7.64 6.43
CA ARG A 64 -2.72 8.98 6.56
C ARG A 64 -2.65 9.78 5.26
N GLU A 65 -1.50 9.78 4.60
CA GLU A 65 -1.33 10.48 3.33
C GLU A 65 -2.17 9.83 2.21
N ALA A 66 -2.35 8.51 2.21
CA ALA A 66 -3.21 7.83 1.24
C ALA A 66 -4.69 8.19 1.42
N ALA A 67 -5.19 8.29 2.66
CA ALA A 67 -6.57 8.72 2.88
C ALA A 67 -6.80 10.20 2.53
N LYS A 68 -5.79 11.06 2.75
CA LYS A 68 -5.87 12.46 2.30
C LYS A 68 -6.04 12.58 0.79
N LEU A 69 -5.51 11.65 -0.01
CA LEU A 69 -5.69 11.66 -1.47
C LEU A 69 -7.16 11.55 -1.88
N ILE A 70 -7.98 10.89 -1.07
CA ILE A 70 -9.42 10.72 -1.30
C ILE A 70 -10.26 11.70 -0.48
N GLY A 71 -9.62 12.69 0.16
CA GLY A 71 -10.29 13.71 0.96
C GLY A 71 -10.84 13.19 2.29
N ILE A 72 -10.38 12.01 2.74
CA ILE A 72 -10.81 11.40 4.00
C ILE A 72 -9.79 11.71 5.09
N ASP A 73 -10.27 12.28 6.20
CA ASP A 73 -9.47 12.45 7.41
C ASP A 73 -9.66 11.24 8.34
N ILE A 74 -8.68 10.34 8.36
CA ILE A 74 -8.70 9.11 9.17
C ILE A 74 -8.87 9.41 10.66
N VAL A 75 -8.43 10.58 11.12
CA VAL A 75 -8.60 11.00 12.53
C VAL A 75 -10.08 11.14 12.89
N THR A 76 -10.93 11.37 11.90
CA THR A 76 -12.39 11.48 12.06
C THR A 76 -13.14 10.19 11.72
N MET A 77 -12.46 9.15 11.23
CA MET A 77 -13.10 7.86 10.94
C MET A 77 -13.28 7.07 12.24
N PRO A 78 -14.52 6.66 12.59
CA PRO A 78 -14.75 5.75 13.71
C PRO A 78 -14.02 4.42 13.45
N GLY A 79 -13.27 3.91 14.42
CA GLY A 79 -12.51 2.64 14.33
C GLY A 79 -13.37 1.37 14.25
N VAL A 80 -14.63 1.49 13.85
CA VAL A 80 -15.59 0.39 13.73
C VAL A 80 -16.22 0.51 12.35
N ALA A 81 -15.80 -0.34 11.41
CA ALA A 81 -16.65 -0.75 10.31
C ALA A 81 -17.78 -1.59 10.93
N GLY A 82 -18.82 -0.90 11.39
CA GLY A 82 -19.97 -1.50 12.06
C GLY A 82 -21.03 -1.84 11.04
N HIS A 83 -21.13 -3.13 10.71
CA HIS A 83 -22.40 -3.70 10.28
C HIS A 83 -22.94 -4.53 11.46
N ALA A 84 -24.12 -4.12 11.95
CA ALA A 84 -25.02 -4.97 12.69
C ALA A 84 -25.82 -5.83 11.71
#